data_AF-A0AAW4GCP4-F1
#
_entry.id   AF-A0AAW4GCP4-F1
#
_cell.length_a   1.000
_cell.length_b   1.000
_cell.length_c   1.000
_cell.angle_alpha   90.00
_cell.angle_beta   90.00
_cell.angle_gamma   90.00
#
_symmetry.space_group_name_H-M   'P 1'
#
loop_
_entity.id
_entity.type
_entity.pdbx_description
1 polymer ?
#
loop_
_entity_poly.entity_id
_entity_poly.type
_entity_poly.pdbx_seq_one_letter_code
_entity_poly.pdbx_strand_id
1 'polypeptide(L)'
;MDARRGNEQIASGRRYWKVLALCLALTACQAPSSPASAEAAPTPAPLAAASPAATPNPASGDSSGYPDASYTDGRLRPAYGWCVDGVEDAGKLQACGKDELAYQEGRLQEGASKAVTGLDAAAKNAFLATQATWRSDTDRHCAAPANAGVDDLQKAQECRLFRVANRADALLAQSAPPDTSYTQATLRPEYTRCVQDARGMDDQLEVCDTTELAHHKALLEAQVARLMDSPDGPAKDRWMDEQANWAEDTDKRCSAATESVGQALDAQSCRINRYANRAVELQKRKLAP
;
A
#
# COMPACT_ATOMS: atom_id res chain seq x y z
N MET A 1 -12.03 -9.03 -34.43
CA MET A 1 -12.83 -9.08 -33.20
C MET A 1 -12.15 -10.10 -32.29
N ASP A 2 -11.47 -9.76 -31.20
CA ASP A 2 -11.30 -8.47 -30.53
C ASP A 2 -9.93 -8.36 -29.85
N ALA A 3 -9.24 -7.26 -30.14
CA ALA A 3 -7.98 -6.83 -29.57
C ALA A 3 -8.22 -6.11 -28.23
N ARG A 4 -8.62 -6.86 -27.19
CA ARG A 4 -8.85 -6.29 -25.84
C ARG A 4 -8.13 -6.98 -24.68
N ARG A 5 -7.32 -8.02 -24.92
CA ARG A 5 -6.57 -8.70 -23.85
C ARG A 5 -5.19 -8.11 -23.52
N GLY A 6 -4.75 -7.09 -24.25
CA GLY A 6 -3.43 -6.48 -24.09
C GLY A 6 -3.35 -5.38 -23.02
N ASN A 7 -4.47 -4.89 -22.48
CA ASN A 7 -4.46 -3.70 -21.62
C ASN A 7 -4.33 -3.97 -20.11
N GLU A 8 -4.67 -5.17 -19.62
CA GLU A 8 -4.51 -5.49 -18.19
C GLU A 8 -3.07 -5.90 -17.83
N GLN A 9 -2.35 -6.55 -18.75
CA GLN A 9 -0.90 -6.82 -18.57
C GLN A 9 -0.04 -5.55 -18.54
N ILE A 10 -0.52 -4.46 -19.17
CA ILE A 10 0.17 -3.16 -19.16
C ILE A 10 0.02 -2.44 -17.80
N ALA A 11 -1.01 -2.75 -17.00
CA ALA A 11 -1.19 -2.13 -15.69
C ALA A 11 -0.13 -2.59 -14.67
N SER A 12 0.27 -3.88 -14.74
CA SER A 12 1.34 -4.44 -13.90
C SER A 12 2.73 -3.92 -14.30
N GLY A 13 2.99 -3.79 -15.61
CA GLY A 13 4.24 -3.18 -16.12
C GLY A 13 4.37 -1.69 -15.81
N ARG A 14 3.26 -0.97 -15.59
CA ARG A 14 3.27 0.46 -15.25
C ARG A 14 3.62 0.73 -13.78
N ARG A 15 3.38 -0.25 -12.88
CA ARG A 15 3.87 -0.21 -11.48
C ARG A 15 5.38 -0.46 -11.39
N TYR A 16 5.91 -1.26 -12.32
CA TYR A 16 7.34 -1.59 -12.42
C TYR A 16 8.23 -0.39 -12.76
N TRP A 17 7.73 0.57 -13.53
CA TRP A 17 8.49 1.77 -13.85
C TRP A 17 8.76 2.65 -12.62
N LYS A 18 7.93 2.59 -11.57
CA LYS A 18 8.10 3.43 -10.38
C LYS A 18 9.28 3.00 -9.49
N VAL A 19 9.54 1.70 -9.36
CA VAL A 19 10.63 1.17 -8.52
C VAL A 19 12.00 1.37 -9.19
N LEU A 20 12.07 1.22 -10.52
CA LEU A 20 13.26 1.53 -11.31
C LEU A 20 13.46 3.04 -11.53
N ALA A 21 12.38 3.83 -11.66
CA ALA A 21 12.48 5.29 -11.76
C ALA A 21 12.96 5.95 -10.46
N LEU A 22 12.65 5.36 -9.29
CA LEU A 22 13.22 5.83 -8.03
C LEU A 22 14.75 5.64 -7.97
N CYS A 23 15.32 4.72 -8.75
CA CYS A 23 16.76 4.50 -8.85
C CYS A 23 17.44 5.22 -10.03
N LEU A 24 16.68 5.80 -10.99
CA LEU A 24 17.25 6.33 -12.24
C LEU A 24 16.83 7.76 -12.64
N ALA A 25 15.89 8.42 -11.96
CA ALA A 25 15.53 9.81 -12.28
C ALA A 25 16.43 10.83 -11.57
N LEU A 26 17.72 10.80 -11.91
CA LEU A 26 18.66 11.91 -11.69
C LEU A 26 18.87 12.65 -13.02
N THR A 27 18.96 13.98 -12.94
CA THR A 27 19.49 14.92 -13.95
C THR A 27 18.61 15.31 -15.15
N ALA A 28 17.70 16.26 -14.95
CA ALA A 28 17.39 17.28 -15.97
C ALA A 28 16.91 18.59 -15.32
N CYS A 29 17.37 19.69 -15.89
CA CYS A 29 17.50 21.03 -15.32
C CYS A 29 16.20 21.79 -15.02
N GLN A 30 16.35 22.67 -14.04
CA GLN A 30 15.59 23.90 -13.82
C GLN A 30 15.63 24.84 -15.05
N ALA A 31 14.52 25.52 -15.35
CA ALA A 31 14.45 26.98 -15.57
C ALA A 31 13.00 27.43 -15.93
N PRO A 32 12.63 28.71 -15.68
CA PRO A 32 11.26 29.14 -15.35
C PRO A 32 10.54 29.88 -16.49
N SER A 33 9.23 30.08 -16.39
CA SER A 33 8.51 31.14 -17.11
C SER A 33 7.28 31.64 -16.35
N SER A 34 7.27 32.97 -16.16
CA SER A 34 6.36 33.85 -15.43
C SER A 34 4.91 33.95 -15.98
N PRO A 35 3.98 34.65 -15.27
CA PRO A 35 2.54 34.43 -15.30
C PRO A 35 1.75 35.42 -16.18
N ALA A 36 0.47 35.14 -16.41
CA ALA A 36 -0.50 36.11 -16.93
C ALA A 36 -1.89 35.95 -16.29
N SER A 37 -2.20 36.93 -15.43
CA SER A 37 -3.44 37.71 -15.28
C SER A 37 -4.83 37.05 -15.10
N ALA A 38 -5.46 37.44 -13.98
CA ALA A 38 -6.77 38.11 -13.83
C ALA A 38 -8.02 37.38 -14.40
N GLU A 39 -9.19 37.26 -13.77
CA GLU A 39 -9.82 37.92 -12.63
C GLU A 39 -11.22 37.27 -12.45
N ALA A 40 -11.86 37.55 -11.30
CA ALA A 40 -13.30 37.52 -11.00
C ALA A 40 -13.78 36.48 -9.97
N ALA A 41 -13.96 36.97 -8.74
CA ALA A 41 -14.93 36.44 -7.78
C ALA A 41 -16.36 36.79 -8.23
N PRO A 42 -17.39 36.06 -7.75
CA PRO A 42 -18.14 36.64 -6.64
C PRO A 42 -18.66 35.64 -5.56
N THR A 43 -18.54 36.11 -4.31
CA THR A 43 -19.35 36.02 -3.07
C THR A 43 -20.28 34.83 -2.70
N PRO A 44 -20.50 34.60 -1.38
CA PRO A 44 -20.96 33.33 -0.80
C PRO A 44 -22.40 33.35 -0.25
N ALA A 45 -23.03 32.17 -0.11
CA ALA A 45 -24.14 31.89 0.84
C ALA A 45 -24.40 30.35 0.95
N PRO A 46 -25.13 29.85 1.98
CA PRO A 46 -24.66 29.58 3.33
C PRO A 46 -24.66 28.07 3.70
N LEU A 47 -23.99 27.77 4.81
CA LEU A 47 -23.91 26.46 5.47
C LEU A 47 -25.29 25.89 5.82
N ALA A 48 -25.59 24.68 5.32
CA ALA A 48 -26.63 23.81 5.87
C ALA A 48 -25.98 22.52 6.36
N ALA A 49 -26.13 22.27 7.66
CA ALA A 49 -25.70 21.05 8.32
C ALA A 49 -26.56 19.85 7.84
N ALA A 50 -25.90 18.76 7.45
CA ALA A 50 -26.54 17.45 7.38
C ALA A 50 -25.50 16.36 7.69
N SER A 51 -25.76 15.61 8.75
CA SER A 51 -25.05 14.41 9.17
C SER A 51 -24.95 13.39 8.01
N PRO A 52 -23.85 12.64 7.85
CA PRO A 52 -23.84 11.53 6.92
C PRO A 52 -24.56 10.33 7.55
N ALA A 53 -25.80 10.13 7.15
CA ALA A 53 -26.38 8.78 7.13
C ALA A 53 -25.67 8.00 6.02
N ALA A 54 -24.94 6.95 6.40
CA ALA A 54 -24.27 6.06 5.47
C ALA A 54 -25.31 5.31 4.61
N THR A 55 -25.51 5.75 3.38
CA THR A 55 -26.11 4.92 2.33
C THR A 55 -25.02 4.05 1.69
N PRO A 56 -25.22 2.73 1.57
CA PRO A 56 -24.26 1.85 0.92
C PRO A 56 -24.19 2.20 -0.57
N ASN A 57 -22.99 2.53 -1.05
CA ASN A 57 -22.74 2.74 -2.47
C ASN A 57 -22.91 1.39 -3.21
N PRO A 58 -23.55 1.34 -4.38
CA PRO A 58 -23.72 0.10 -5.12
C PRO A 58 -22.36 -0.39 -5.61
N ALA A 59 -22.03 -1.63 -5.24
CA ALA A 59 -20.85 -2.33 -5.70
C ALA A 59 -20.81 -2.31 -7.23
N SER A 60 -19.75 -1.75 -7.79
CA SER A 60 -19.39 -1.98 -9.19
C SER A 60 -19.04 -3.47 -9.31
N GLY A 61 -19.96 -4.26 -9.85
CA GLY A 61 -19.80 -5.70 -9.99
C GLY A 61 -18.70 -6.02 -10.99
N ASP A 62 -17.57 -6.52 -10.49
CA ASP A 62 -16.63 -7.26 -11.31
C ASP A 62 -17.29 -8.56 -11.78
N SER A 63 -17.11 -8.90 -13.07
CA SER A 63 -17.78 -10.03 -13.72
C SER A 63 -17.22 -11.41 -13.33
N SER A 64 -16.64 -11.54 -12.13
CA SER A 64 -15.93 -12.73 -11.66
C SER A 64 -16.84 -13.74 -10.93
N GLY A 65 -18.09 -13.36 -10.61
CA GLY A 65 -19.00 -14.20 -9.83
C GLY A 65 -18.63 -14.31 -8.35
N TYR A 66 -17.59 -13.58 -7.89
CA TYR A 66 -17.20 -13.54 -6.49
C TYR A 66 -18.08 -12.58 -5.67
N PRO A 67 -18.31 -12.87 -4.37
CA PRO A 67 -19.16 -12.03 -3.51
C PRO A 67 -18.70 -10.58 -3.34
N ASP A 68 -17.39 -10.32 -3.32
CA ASP A 68 -16.81 -8.99 -3.12
C ASP A 68 -15.35 -8.93 -3.65
N ALA A 69 -14.73 -7.75 -3.58
CA ALA A 69 -13.38 -7.52 -4.10
C ALA A 69 -12.26 -8.24 -3.32
N SER A 70 -12.51 -8.76 -2.10
CA SER A 70 -11.49 -9.48 -1.32
C SER A 70 -11.06 -10.80 -1.95
N TYR A 71 -11.78 -11.26 -2.97
CA TYR A 71 -11.50 -12.44 -3.77
C TYR A 71 -10.65 -12.16 -5.02
N THR A 72 -10.56 -10.91 -5.47
CA THR A 72 -9.89 -10.54 -6.73
C THR A 72 -8.77 -9.52 -6.53
N ASP A 73 -8.74 -8.85 -5.38
CA ASP A 73 -7.72 -7.87 -5.03
C ASP A 73 -7.23 -8.11 -3.60
N GLY A 74 -5.94 -7.86 -3.36
CA GLY A 74 -5.30 -8.00 -2.06
C GLY A 74 -3.79 -7.82 -2.15
N ARG A 75 -3.18 -7.52 -1.00
CA ARG A 75 -1.74 -7.24 -0.95
C ARG A 75 -0.92 -8.53 -0.87
N LEU A 76 -0.41 -8.97 -2.02
CA LEU A 76 0.59 -10.02 -2.13
C LEU A 76 1.99 -9.43 -2.25
N ARG A 77 3.00 -10.19 -1.84
CA ARG A 77 4.39 -9.77 -1.97
C ARG A 77 4.81 -9.74 -3.44
N PRO A 78 5.65 -8.79 -3.86
CA PRO A 78 6.25 -8.82 -5.19
C PRO A 78 6.84 -10.19 -5.53
N ALA A 79 7.55 -10.82 -4.58
CA ALA A 79 8.14 -12.15 -4.75
C ALA A 79 7.16 -13.19 -5.33
N TYR A 80 5.87 -13.15 -4.96
CA TYR A 80 4.86 -14.02 -5.55
C TYR A 80 4.66 -13.74 -7.04
N GLY A 81 4.52 -12.47 -7.42
CA GLY A 81 4.39 -12.02 -8.81
C GLY A 81 5.56 -12.47 -9.68
N TRP A 82 6.80 -12.35 -9.20
CA TRP A 82 7.99 -12.85 -9.92
C TRP A 82 7.98 -14.38 -10.05
N CYS A 83 7.50 -15.09 -9.03
CA CYS A 83 7.48 -16.54 -9.01
C CYS A 83 6.50 -17.11 -10.03
N VAL A 84 5.33 -16.49 -10.21
CA VAL A 84 4.28 -16.98 -11.11
C VAL A 84 4.40 -16.46 -12.55
N ASP A 85 5.23 -15.45 -12.80
CA ASP A 85 5.39 -14.88 -14.13
C ASP A 85 5.90 -15.92 -15.15
N GLY A 86 5.14 -16.11 -16.23
CA GLY A 86 5.45 -17.08 -17.28
C GLY A 86 5.45 -18.56 -16.83
N VAL A 87 4.87 -18.90 -15.67
CA VAL A 87 4.84 -20.30 -15.20
C VAL A 87 3.80 -21.11 -15.95
N GLU A 88 4.27 -22.11 -16.70
CA GLU A 88 3.44 -23.09 -17.41
C GLU A 88 3.32 -24.44 -16.67
N ASP A 89 4.08 -24.64 -15.60
CA ASP A 89 4.08 -25.87 -14.81
C ASP A 89 3.21 -25.73 -13.56
N ALA A 90 2.20 -26.59 -13.43
CA ALA A 90 1.26 -26.57 -12.31
C ALA A 90 1.95 -26.80 -10.95
N GLY A 91 3.01 -27.61 -10.90
CA GLY A 91 3.76 -27.88 -9.68
C GLY A 91 4.51 -26.65 -9.18
N LYS A 92 5.19 -25.94 -10.07
CA LYS A 92 5.86 -24.66 -9.78
C LYS A 92 4.88 -23.59 -9.35
N LEU A 93 3.76 -23.44 -10.06
CA LEU A 93 2.71 -22.48 -9.72
C LEU A 93 2.20 -22.72 -8.28
N GLN A 94 1.93 -23.98 -7.93
CA GLN A 94 1.50 -24.37 -6.59
C GLN A 94 2.57 -24.14 -5.52
N ALA A 95 3.85 -24.31 -5.85
CA ALA A 95 4.95 -24.02 -4.93
C ALA A 95 5.00 -22.51 -4.60
N CYS A 96 4.94 -21.65 -5.62
CA CYS A 96 4.84 -20.19 -5.45
C CYS A 96 3.66 -19.81 -4.54
N GLY A 97 2.50 -20.43 -4.77
CA GLY A 97 1.30 -20.21 -3.97
C GLY A 97 1.44 -20.65 -2.53
N LYS A 98 2.04 -21.81 -2.27
CA LYS A 98 2.27 -22.30 -0.91
C LYS A 98 3.17 -21.38 -0.12
N ASP A 99 4.24 -20.88 -0.73
CA ASP A 99 5.19 -19.98 -0.08
C ASP A 99 4.52 -18.64 0.27
N GLU A 100 3.73 -18.07 -0.64
CA GLU A 100 2.98 -16.85 -0.35
C GLU A 100 1.86 -17.08 0.66
N LEU A 101 1.15 -18.22 0.57
CA LEU A 101 0.09 -18.56 1.52
C LEU A 101 0.65 -18.70 2.93
N ALA A 102 1.79 -19.38 3.11
CA ALA A 102 2.44 -19.52 4.41
C ALA A 102 2.82 -18.16 5.01
N TYR A 103 3.31 -17.22 4.18
CA TYR A 103 3.58 -15.85 4.62
C TYR A 103 2.30 -15.13 5.10
N GLN A 104 1.22 -15.19 4.30
CA GLN A 104 -0.04 -14.52 4.62
C GLN A 104 -0.75 -15.16 5.83
N GLU A 105 -0.66 -16.49 5.99
CA GLU A 105 -1.17 -17.20 7.16
C GLU A 105 -0.43 -16.84 8.44
N GLY A 106 0.89 -16.63 8.39
CA GLY A 106 1.65 -16.10 9.51
C GLY A 106 1.16 -14.73 9.96
N ARG A 107 0.91 -13.82 9.00
CA ARG A 107 0.31 -12.49 9.29
C ARG A 107 -1.09 -12.61 9.87
N LEU A 108 -1.92 -13.51 9.32
CA LEU A 108 -3.26 -13.77 9.80
C LEU A 108 -3.24 -14.28 11.25
N GLN A 109 -2.32 -15.18 11.58
CA GLN A 109 -2.14 -15.71 12.93
C GLN A 109 -1.70 -14.63 13.91
N GLU A 110 -0.77 -13.75 13.52
CA GLU A 110 -0.36 -12.61 14.33
C GLU A 110 -1.55 -11.67 14.62
N GLY A 111 -2.27 -11.25 13.58
CA GLY A 111 -3.43 -10.38 13.72
C GLY A 111 -4.54 -11.03 14.57
N ALA A 112 -4.79 -12.32 14.39
CA ALA A 112 -5.75 -13.05 15.19
C ALA A 112 -5.34 -13.14 16.67
N SER A 113 -4.06 -13.39 16.96
CA SER A 113 -3.53 -13.45 18.32
C SER A 113 -3.67 -12.11 19.04
N LYS A 114 -3.40 -11.00 18.33
CA LYS A 114 -3.62 -9.65 18.85
C LYS A 114 -5.10 -9.35 19.07
N ALA A 115 -5.96 -9.70 18.11
CA ALA A 115 -7.40 -9.43 18.18
C ALA A 115 -8.09 -10.12 19.38
N VAL A 116 -7.59 -11.28 19.81
CA VAL A 116 -8.14 -11.98 20.99
C VAL A 116 -7.53 -11.58 22.32
N THR A 117 -6.53 -10.70 22.31
CA THR A 117 -5.85 -10.23 23.52
C THR A 117 -6.83 -9.37 24.33
N GLY A 118 -6.97 -9.67 25.63
CA GLY A 118 -7.90 -8.96 26.52
C GLY A 118 -9.38 -9.36 26.38
N LEU A 119 -9.76 -10.19 25.41
CA LEU A 119 -11.11 -10.72 25.29
C LEU A 119 -11.43 -11.77 26.36
N ASP A 120 -12.68 -11.79 26.83
CA ASP A 120 -13.21 -12.87 27.66
C ASP A 120 -13.44 -14.16 26.85
N ALA A 121 -13.83 -15.25 27.53
CA ALA A 121 -14.03 -16.55 26.91
C ALA A 121 -15.16 -16.58 25.88
N ALA A 122 -16.27 -15.85 26.12
CA ALA A 122 -17.40 -15.81 25.20
C ALA A 122 -17.03 -15.06 23.92
N ALA A 123 -16.37 -13.91 24.05
CA ALA A 123 -15.88 -13.12 22.93
C ALA A 123 -14.80 -13.87 22.11
N LYS A 124 -13.89 -14.60 22.77
CA LYS A 124 -12.90 -15.47 22.10
C LYS A 124 -13.57 -16.57 21.29
N ASN A 125 -14.57 -17.25 21.85
CA ASN A 125 -15.30 -18.30 21.15
C ASN A 125 -16.08 -17.75 19.95
N ALA A 126 -16.73 -16.58 20.11
CA ALA A 126 -17.41 -15.90 19.01
C ALA A 126 -16.43 -15.52 17.88
N PHE A 127 -15.26 -14.96 18.23
CA PHE A 127 -14.21 -14.66 17.26
C PHE A 127 -13.76 -15.91 16.50
N LEU A 128 -13.47 -17.01 17.20
CA LEU A 128 -13.04 -18.27 16.58
C LEU A 128 -14.12 -18.85 15.66
N ALA A 129 -15.39 -18.76 16.05
CA ALA A 129 -16.52 -19.16 15.19
C ALA A 129 -16.56 -18.33 13.90
N THR A 130 -16.43 -16.99 14.00
CA THR A 130 -16.34 -16.12 12.82
C THR A 130 -15.14 -16.47 11.93
N GLN A 131 -13.98 -16.77 12.51
CA GLN A 131 -12.80 -17.20 11.73
C GLN A 131 -13.07 -18.53 11.01
N ALA A 132 -13.72 -19.49 11.67
CA ALA A 132 -14.03 -20.80 11.07
C ALA A 132 -15.02 -20.66 9.90
N THR A 133 -16.08 -19.86 10.06
CA THR A 133 -17.02 -19.56 8.98
C THR A 133 -16.34 -18.88 7.79
N TRP A 134 -15.50 -17.87 8.04
CA TRP A 134 -14.75 -17.18 6.99
C TRP A 134 -13.79 -18.13 6.25
N ARG A 135 -13.11 -19.05 6.95
CA ARG A 135 -12.25 -20.07 6.30
C ARG A 135 -13.07 -20.99 5.40
N SER A 136 -14.17 -21.53 5.91
CA SER A 136 -15.05 -22.40 5.12
C SER A 136 -15.62 -21.71 3.89
N ASP A 137 -16.00 -20.43 4.02
CA ASP A 137 -16.46 -19.60 2.90
C ASP A 137 -15.37 -19.37 1.86
N THR A 138 -14.13 -19.12 2.31
CA THR A 138 -12.96 -18.99 1.43
C THR A 138 -12.66 -20.29 0.68
N ASP A 139 -12.64 -21.42 1.39
CA ASP A 139 -12.39 -22.74 0.78
C ASP A 139 -13.46 -23.10 -0.26
N ARG A 140 -14.71 -22.71 -0.03
CA ARG A 140 -15.82 -22.95 -0.97
C ARG A 140 -15.64 -22.18 -2.28
N HIS A 141 -15.27 -20.91 -2.21
CA HIS A 141 -15.21 -20.03 -3.37
C HIS A 141 -13.87 -20.13 -4.13
N CYS A 142 -12.77 -20.40 -3.43
CA CYS A 142 -11.43 -20.40 -4.00
C CYS A 142 -10.91 -21.81 -4.33
N ALA A 143 -11.79 -22.79 -4.53
CA ALA A 143 -11.39 -24.14 -4.90
C ALA A 143 -11.20 -24.27 -6.43
N ALA A 144 -10.07 -24.85 -6.84
CA ALA A 144 -9.89 -25.29 -8.21
C ALA A 144 -10.55 -26.67 -8.43
N PRO A 145 -11.12 -26.95 -9.61
CA PRO A 145 -11.53 -28.31 -9.96
C PRO A 145 -10.32 -29.26 -10.02
N ALA A 146 -10.54 -30.55 -9.76
CA ALA A 146 -9.47 -31.54 -9.63
C ALA A 146 -8.56 -31.68 -10.86
N ASN A 147 -9.08 -31.39 -12.06
CA ASN A 147 -8.35 -31.43 -13.33
C ASN A 147 -8.17 -30.02 -13.93
N ALA A 148 -8.09 -28.99 -13.09
CA ALA A 148 -7.88 -27.62 -13.51
C ALA A 148 -6.59 -27.49 -14.34
N GLY A 149 -6.67 -26.73 -15.44
CA GLY A 149 -5.48 -26.23 -16.11
C GLY A 149 -4.76 -25.19 -15.26
N VAL A 150 -3.54 -24.83 -15.65
CA VAL A 150 -2.67 -23.89 -14.94
C VAL A 150 -3.38 -22.55 -14.67
N ASP A 151 -4.09 -22.00 -15.65
CA ASP A 151 -4.85 -20.75 -15.50
C ASP A 151 -5.91 -20.83 -14.38
N ASP A 152 -6.66 -21.92 -14.28
CA ASP A 152 -7.71 -22.06 -13.27
C ASP A 152 -7.14 -22.40 -11.90
N LEU A 153 -6.01 -23.12 -11.85
CA LEU A 153 -5.22 -23.29 -10.63
C LEU A 153 -4.72 -21.93 -10.11
N GLN A 154 -4.21 -21.08 -10.99
CA GLN A 154 -3.70 -19.76 -10.61
C GLN A 154 -4.82 -18.87 -10.07
N LYS A 155 -5.98 -18.81 -10.74
CA LYS A 155 -7.14 -18.04 -10.25
C LYS A 155 -7.60 -18.49 -8.87
N ALA A 156 -7.73 -19.80 -8.66
CA ALA A 156 -8.16 -20.34 -7.37
C ALA A 156 -7.13 -20.06 -6.26
N GLN A 157 -5.84 -20.16 -6.60
CA GLN A 157 -4.74 -19.82 -5.71
C GLN A 157 -4.75 -18.34 -5.33
N GLU A 158 -4.80 -17.43 -6.30
CA GLU A 158 -4.85 -15.98 -6.08
C GLU A 158 -6.08 -15.58 -5.27
N CYS A 159 -7.25 -16.16 -5.57
CA CYS A 159 -8.46 -16.01 -4.78
C CYS A 159 -8.20 -16.30 -3.29
N ARG A 160 -7.58 -17.44 -2.98
CA ARG A 160 -7.26 -17.83 -1.60
C ARG A 160 -6.24 -16.87 -0.98
N LEU A 161 -5.19 -16.53 -1.71
CA LEU A 161 -4.12 -15.64 -1.23
C LEU A 161 -4.67 -14.25 -0.90
N PHE A 162 -5.47 -13.65 -1.77
CA PHE A 162 -6.12 -12.36 -1.54
C PHE A 162 -7.04 -12.40 -0.33
N ARG A 163 -7.86 -13.46 -0.20
CA ARG A 163 -8.75 -13.63 0.96
C ARG A 163 -7.97 -13.64 2.28
N VAL A 164 -6.91 -14.43 2.34
CA VAL A 164 -6.06 -14.54 3.54
C VAL A 164 -5.33 -13.22 3.82
N ALA A 165 -4.76 -12.59 2.79
CA ALA A 165 -4.05 -11.31 2.90
C ALA A 165 -4.97 -10.20 3.44
N ASN A 166 -6.17 -10.04 2.86
CA ASN A 166 -7.16 -9.06 3.29
C ASN A 166 -7.65 -9.32 4.73
N ARG A 167 -7.88 -10.58 5.09
CA ARG A 167 -8.28 -10.93 6.48
C ARG A 167 -7.16 -10.60 7.46
N ALA A 168 -5.91 -10.90 7.12
CA ALA A 168 -4.76 -10.52 7.93
C ALA A 168 -4.67 -9.00 8.11
N ASP A 169 -4.82 -8.23 7.02
CA ASP A 169 -4.85 -6.77 7.06
C ASP A 169 -5.97 -6.23 7.96
N ALA A 170 -7.18 -6.76 7.81
CA ALA A 170 -8.32 -6.34 8.63
C ALA A 170 -8.07 -6.57 10.12
N LEU A 171 -7.50 -7.71 10.52
CA LEU A 171 -7.22 -8.03 11.92
C LEU A 171 -6.07 -7.21 12.49
N LEU A 172 -5.01 -7.01 11.71
CA LEU A 172 -3.87 -6.18 12.11
C LEU A 172 -4.30 -4.72 12.27
N ALA A 173 -5.13 -4.19 11.37
CA ALA A 173 -5.64 -2.82 11.48
C ALA A 173 -6.56 -2.62 12.70
N GLN A 174 -7.42 -3.60 13.01
CA GLN A 174 -8.32 -3.53 14.18
C GLN A 174 -7.59 -3.55 15.52
N SER A 175 -6.42 -4.17 15.58
CA SER A 175 -5.66 -4.39 16.82
C SER A 175 -4.46 -3.44 16.97
N ALA A 176 -4.14 -2.64 15.96
CA ALA A 176 -3.07 -1.67 16.02
C ALA A 176 -3.54 -0.38 16.72
N PRO A 177 -2.68 0.27 17.52
CA PRO A 177 -2.84 1.69 17.82
C PRO A 177 -2.98 2.49 16.52
N PRO A 178 -3.65 3.67 16.54
CA PRO A 178 -3.73 4.52 15.36
C PRO A 178 -2.35 4.74 14.74
N ASP A 179 -2.21 4.45 13.46
CA ASP A 179 -0.96 4.69 12.74
C ASP A 179 -0.76 6.19 12.54
N THR A 180 0.05 6.80 13.40
CA THR A 180 0.36 8.24 13.33
C THR A 180 1.48 8.56 12.34
N SER A 181 2.09 7.57 11.67
CA SER A 181 3.22 7.80 10.77
C SER A 181 2.87 8.61 9.52
N TYR A 182 1.59 8.78 9.22
CA TYR A 182 1.09 9.66 8.15
C TYR A 182 0.98 11.13 8.58
N THR A 183 0.89 11.41 9.88
CA THR A 183 0.62 12.77 10.39
C THR A 183 1.70 13.29 11.34
N GLN A 184 2.61 12.43 11.78
CA GLN A 184 3.64 12.77 12.76
C GLN A 184 4.99 12.17 12.37
N ALA A 185 6.02 13.00 12.41
CA ALA A 185 7.42 12.58 12.36
C ALA A 185 8.30 13.63 13.06
N THR A 186 9.52 13.24 13.44
CA THR A 186 10.54 14.19 13.86
C THR A 186 11.14 14.83 12.61
N LEU A 187 10.73 16.07 12.33
CA LEU A 187 11.23 16.87 11.22
C LEU A 187 12.38 17.77 11.65
N ARG A 188 13.10 18.31 10.67
CA ARG A 188 14.24 19.18 10.93
C ARG A 188 13.78 20.54 11.50
N PRO A 189 14.55 21.16 12.42
CA PRO A 189 14.28 22.52 12.88
C PRO A 189 14.22 23.55 11.73
N GLU A 190 15.00 23.34 10.67
CA GLU A 190 15.00 24.16 9.46
C GLU A 190 13.64 24.17 8.76
N TYR A 191 12.95 23.03 8.71
CA TYR A 191 11.60 22.94 8.15
C TYR A 191 10.60 23.75 8.97
N THR A 192 10.66 23.63 10.30
CA THR A 192 9.80 24.41 11.21
C THR A 192 9.99 25.91 11.00
N ARG A 193 11.24 26.37 10.86
CA ARG A 193 11.54 27.77 10.57
C ARG A 193 11.00 28.21 9.21
N CYS A 194 11.20 27.39 8.18
CA CYS A 194 10.70 27.67 6.83
C CYS A 194 9.18 27.87 6.81
N VAL A 195 8.43 26.95 7.43
CA VAL A 195 6.96 27.03 7.51
C VAL A 195 6.50 28.27 8.27
N GLN A 196 7.20 28.66 9.35
CA GLN A 196 6.90 29.90 10.08
C GLN A 196 7.13 31.15 9.21
N ASP A 197 8.22 31.18 8.44
CA ASP A 197 8.58 32.29 7.57
C ASP A 197 7.64 32.40 6.35
N ALA A 198 7.09 31.27 5.89
CA ALA A 198 6.14 31.21 4.78
C ALA A 198 4.82 31.95 5.05
N ARG A 199 4.45 32.16 6.32
CA ARG A 199 3.24 32.92 6.75
C ARG A 199 1.94 32.48 6.06
N GLY A 200 1.84 31.20 5.70
CA GLY A 200 0.65 30.63 5.04
C GLY A 200 0.55 30.93 3.55
N MET A 201 1.63 31.39 2.90
CA MET A 201 1.68 31.50 1.44
C MET A 201 2.00 30.13 0.83
N ASP A 202 1.04 29.59 0.05
CA ASP A 202 1.10 28.23 -0.47
C ASP A 202 2.35 27.93 -1.31
N ASP A 203 2.81 28.90 -2.12
CA ASP A 203 4.02 28.78 -2.95
C ASP A 203 5.29 28.64 -2.09
N GLN A 204 5.35 29.33 -0.96
CA GLN A 204 6.48 29.21 -0.03
C GLN A 204 6.40 27.92 0.79
N LEU A 205 5.20 27.49 1.18
CA LEU A 205 4.99 26.21 1.86
C LEU A 205 5.41 25.03 0.98
N GLU A 206 5.07 25.05 -0.32
CA GLU A 206 5.49 24.02 -1.27
C GLU A 206 7.03 23.90 -1.36
N VAL A 207 7.75 25.03 -1.32
CA VAL A 207 9.23 25.04 -1.31
C VAL A 207 9.77 24.41 -0.02
N CYS A 208 9.20 24.75 1.14
CA CYS A 208 9.57 24.15 2.42
C CYS A 208 9.37 22.63 2.39
N ASP A 209 8.20 22.19 1.96
CA ASP A 209 7.81 20.79 1.89
C ASP A 209 8.67 19.99 0.92
N THR A 210 8.95 20.55 -0.25
CA THR A 210 9.82 19.91 -1.25
C THR A 210 11.24 19.72 -0.72
N THR A 211 11.78 20.73 -0.03
CA THR A 211 13.12 20.68 0.56
C THR A 211 13.22 19.64 1.68
N GLU A 212 12.19 19.53 2.52
CA GLU A 212 12.16 18.53 3.59
C GLU A 212 11.98 17.11 3.06
N LEU A 213 11.07 16.93 2.10
CA LEU A 213 10.87 15.63 1.46
C LEU A 213 12.15 15.15 0.75
N ALA A 214 12.85 16.04 0.04
CA ALA A 214 14.10 15.70 -0.65
C ALA A 214 15.18 15.22 0.34
N HIS A 215 15.28 15.85 1.52
CA HIS A 215 16.20 15.43 2.56
C HIS A 215 15.91 14.01 3.06
N HIS A 216 14.65 13.74 3.43
CA HIS A 216 14.28 12.42 3.95
C HIS A 216 14.33 11.32 2.87
N LYS A 217 14.07 11.66 1.60
CA LYS A 217 14.31 10.76 0.46
C LYS A 217 15.77 10.35 0.37
N ALA A 218 16.70 11.31 0.40
CA ALA A 218 18.14 11.02 0.35
C ALA A 218 18.60 10.13 1.53
N LEU A 219 18.08 10.39 2.74
CA LEU A 219 18.36 9.55 3.90
C LEU A 219 17.84 8.12 3.71
N LEU A 220 16.59 7.99 3.25
CA LEU A 220 15.96 6.70 3.00
C LEU A 220 16.75 5.90 1.94
N GLU A 221 17.08 6.52 0.82
CA GLU A 221 17.86 5.91 -0.28
C GLU A 221 19.21 5.38 0.22
N ALA A 222 19.92 6.16 1.04
CA ALA A 222 21.16 5.70 1.65
C ALA A 222 20.97 4.48 2.58
N GLN A 223 19.84 4.41 3.32
CA GLN A 223 19.56 3.24 4.16
C GLN A 223 19.18 2.02 3.33
N VAL A 224 18.38 2.21 2.27
CA VAL A 224 17.98 1.15 1.34
C VAL A 224 19.21 0.57 0.65
N ALA A 225 20.12 1.41 0.13
CA ALA A 225 21.37 0.96 -0.47
C ALA A 225 22.20 0.10 0.49
N ARG A 226 22.38 0.54 1.75
CA ARG A 226 23.08 -0.26 2.76
C ARG A 226 22.42 -1.63 2.98
N LEU A 227 21.10 -1.68 3.07
CA LEU A 227 20.38 -2.95 3.29
C LEU A 227 20.42 -3.84 2.04
N MET A 228 20.44 -3.25 0.85
CA MET A 228 20.67 -3.96 -0.41
C MET A 228 22.06 -4.58 -0.52
N ASP A 229 23.08 -4.00 0.11
CA ASP A 229 24.43 -4.58 0.15
C ASP A 229 24.55 -5.78 1.11
N SER A 230 23.48 -6.10 1.86
CA SER A 230 23.46 -7.31 2.70
C SER A 230 23.47 -8.57 1.84
N PRO A 231 24.01 -9.71 2.34
CA PRO A 231 23.99 -10.98 1.64
C PRO A 231 22.59 -11.37 1.19
N ASP A 232 22.49 -11.99 0.01
CA ASP A 232 21.25 -12.55 -0.48
C ASP A 232 20.79 -13.68 0.43
N GLY A 233 19.49 -13.71 0.70
CA GLY A 233 18.89 -14.71 1.58
C GLY A 233 17.48 -14.31 2.00
N PRO A 234 16.77 -15.23 2.69
CA PRO A 234 15.36 -15.05 3.01
C PRO A 234 15.04 -13.78 3.82
N ALA A 235 15.99 -13.30 4.63
CA ALA A 235 15.83 -12.07 5.40
C ALA A 235 15.82 -10.82 4.50
N LYS A 236 16.68 -10.79 3.47
CA LYS A 236 16.74 -9.70 2.49
C LYS A 236 15.52 -9.70 1.59
N ASP A 237 15.11 -10.87 1.10
CA ASP A 237 13.90 -11.01 0.26
C ASP A 237 12.65 -10.50 1.00
N ARG A 238 12.49 -10.93 2.26
CA ARG A 238 11.40 -10.43 3.11
C ARG A 238 11.45 -8.92 3.29
N TRP A 239 12.63 -8.36 3.56
CA TRP A 239 12.77 -6.92 3.71
C TRP A 239 12.47 -6.16 2.41
N MET A 240 12.84 -6.71 1.25
CA MET A 240 12.51 -6.13 -0.05
C MET A 240 11.00 -6.11 -0.30
N ASP A 241 10.31 -7.19 0.04
CA ASP A 241 8.86 -7.24 -0.03
C ASP A 241 8.21 -6.22 0.92
N GLU A 242 8.73 -6.08 2.15
CA GLU A 242 8.27 -5.06 3.10
C GLU A 242 8.50 -3.64 2.58
N GLN A 243 9.65 -3.37 1.94
CA GLN A 243 9.97 -2.07 1.37
C GLN A 243 9.05 -1.72 0.19
N ALA A 244 8.74 -2.69 -0.67
CA ALA A 244 7.78 -2.51 -1.76
C ALA A 244 6.36 -2.24 -1.24
N ASN A 245 5.91 -3.03 -0.26
CA ASN A 245 4.60 -2.84 0.37
C ASN A 245 4.48 -1.47 1.06
N TRP A 246 5.54 -1.02 1.74
CA TRP A 246 5.57 0.31 2.34
C TRP A 246 5.45 1.42 1.29
N ALA A 247 6.10 1.26 0.14
CA ALA A 247 6.04 2.24 -0.95
C ALA A 247 4.62 2.31 -1.55
N GLU A 248 4.01 1.17 -1.84
CA GLU A 248 2.64 1.12 -2.38
C GLU A 248 1.61 1.70 -1.40
N ASP A 249 1.70 1.32 -0.13
CA ASP A 249 0.79 1.84 0.91
C ASP A 249 0.94 3.37 1.09
N THR A 250 2.18 3.88 1.03
CA THR A 250 2.46 5.31 1.10
C THR A 250 1.90 6.05 -0.11
N ASP A 251 2.10 5.53 -1.33
CA ASP A 251 1.54 6.08 -2.56
C ASP A 251 0.01 6.15 -2.51
N LYS A 252 -0.64 5.08 -2.04
CA LYS A 252 -2.10 4.99 -1.94
C LYS A 252 -2.65 6.00 -0.94
N ARG A 253 -2.07 6.08 0.25
CA ARG A 253 -2.60 6.90 1.36
C ARG A 253 -2.21 8.36 1.30
N CYS A 254 -1.05 8.69 0.74
CA CYS A 254 -0.57 10.07 0.59
C CYS A 254 -0.75 10.59 -0.84
N SER A 255 -1.81 10.17 -1.52
CA SER A 255 -2.22 10.71 -2.82
C SER A 255 -3.18 11.88 -2.62
N ALA A 256 -3.01 12.95 -3.41
CA ALA A 256 -3.99 14.03 -3.43
C ALA A 256 -5.28 13.54 -4.10
N ALA A 257 -6.43 13.80 -3.47
CA ALA A 257 -7.73 13.37 -4.00
C ALA A 257 -8.23 14.26 -5.15
N THR A 258 -7.73 15.50 -5.23
CA THR A 258 -8.05 16.49 -6.27
C THR A 258 -6.82 17.34 -6.58
N GLU A 259 -6.90 18.20 -7.60
CA GLU A 259 -5.84 19.12 -7.99
C GLU A 259 -5.78 20.43 -7.17
N SER A 260 -6.55 20.53 -6.08
CA SER A 260 -6.50 21.73 -5.22
C SER A 260 -5.16 21.85 -4.48
N VAL A 261 -4.64 23.08 -4.38
CA VAL A 261 -3.36 23.40 -3.73
C VAL A 261 -3.32 22.90 -2.28
N GLY A 262 -4.38 23.12 -1.50
CA GLY A 262 -4.45 22.65 -0.12
C GLY A 262 -4.32 21.12 0.02
N GLN A 263 -4.97 20.34 -0.85
CA GLN A 263 -4.83 18.88 -0.83
C GLN A 263 -3.47 18.40 -1.33
N ALA A 264 -2.82 19.16 -2.23
CA ALA A 264 -1.45 18.87 -2.64
C ALA A 264 -0.48 19.02 -1.46
N LEU A 265 -0.63 20.09 -0.67
CA LEU A 265 0.14 20.32 0.57
C LEU A 265 -0.13 19.23 1.62
N ASP A 266 -1.39 18.84 1.84
CA ASP A 266 -1.74 17.75 2.77
C ASP A 266 -1.09 16.41 2.35
N ALA A 267 -1.15 16.09 1.05
CA ALA A 267 -0.51 14.89 0.50
C ALA A 267 1.02 14.95 0.64
N GLN A 268 1.62 16.13 0.48
CA GLN A 268 3.05 16.32 0.63
C GLN A 268 3.50 16.20 2.08
N SER A 269 2.77 16.79 3.02
CA SER A 269 2.97 16.63 4.47
C SER A 269 2.89 15.15 4.88
N CYS A 270 1.89 14.42 4.36
CA CYS A 270 1.78 12.97 4.56
C CYS A 270 3.04 12.21 4.10
N ARG A 271 3.56 12.54 2.90
CA ARG A 271 4.80 11.93 2.38
C ARG A 271 6.01 12.28 3.22
N ILE A 272 6.17 13.54 3.64
CA ILE A 272 7.28 13.96 4.50
C ILE A 272 7.33 13.11 5.76
N ASN A 273 6.19 12.96 6.45
CA ASN A 273 6.11 12.14 7.66
C ASN A 273 6.47 10.67 7.40
N ARG A 274 5.97 10.09 6.31
CA ARG A 274 6.23 8.69 5.95
C ARG A 274 7.69 8.43 5.64
N TYR A 275 8.32 9.32 4.87
CA TYR A 275 9.74 9.20 4.52
C TYR A 275 10.65 9.44 5.73
N ALA A 276 10.35 10.44 6.56
CA ALA A 276 11.10 10.73 7.78
C ALA A 276 11.13 9.54 8.73
N ASN A 277 9.97 8.96 9.03
CA ASN A 277 9.84 7.81 9.92
C ASN A 277 10.53 6.56 9.35
N ARG A 278 10.33 6.26 8.06
CA ARG A 278 10.93 5.08 7.42
C ARG A 278 12.45 5.19 7.37
N ALA A 279 13.02 6.36 7.09
CA ALA A 279 14.46 6.56 7.11
C ALA A 279 15.06 6.23 8.49
N VAL A 280 14.43 6.68 9.58
CA VAL A 280 14.87 6.37 10.96
C VAL A 280 14.72 4.88 11.31
N GLU A 281 13.64 4.23 10.86
CA GLU A 281 13.44 2.79 11.07
C GLU A 281 14.52 1.99 10.33
N LEU A 282 14.74 2.25 9.04
CA LEU A 282 15.76 1.55 8.26
C LEU A 282 17.18 1.82 8.78
N GLN A 283 17.45 3.00 9.36
CA GLN A 283 18.72 3.29 10.01
C GLN A 283 19.04 2.34 11.17
N LYS A 284 18.01 1.93 11.92
CA LYS A 284 18.16 1.01 13.06
C LYS A 284 18.15 -0.46 12.63
N ARG A 285 17.67 -0.75 11.43
CA ARG A 285 17.47 -2.11 10.94
C ARG A 285 18.79 -2.78 10.56
N LYS A 286 18.91 -4.05 10.93
CA LYS A 286 19.97 -4.97 10.51
C LYS A 286 19.30 -6.25 9.98
N LEU A 287 19.72 -6.71 8.81
CA LEU A 287 19.28 -8.00 8.29
C LEU A 287 20.17 -9.07 8.89
N ALA A 288 19.56 -10.08 9.51
CA ALA A 288 20.30 -11.25 9.94
C ALA A 288 20.78 -12.02 8.70
N PRO A 289 21.99 -12.60 8.73
CA PRO A 289 22.46 -13.50 7.68
C PRO A 289 21.61 -14.77 7.59
#